data_AF-A0A370GFI6-F1
#
_entry.id   AF-A0A370GFI6-F1
#
_cell.length_a   1.000
_cell.length_b   1.000
_cell.length_c   1.000
_cell.angle_alpha   90.00
_cell.angle_beta   90.00
_cell.angle_gamma   90.00
#
_symmetry.space_group_name_H-M   'P 1'
#
loop_
_entity.id
_entity.type
_entity.pdbx_description
1 polymer ?
#
loop_
_entity_poly.entity_id
_entity_poly.type
_entity_poly.pdbx_seq_one_letter_code
_entity_poly.pdbx_strand_id
1 'polypeptide(L)'
;MIIADYPACDLKTQHALAGVVGAEITDQRQAHIAERANILQADIGNARKARYLSQGLANRMWRQVDAVRTDADALQRRQGFLSAAERASYDRQLDSIAGRLCR
;
A
#
# COMPACT_ATOMS: atom_id res chain seq x y z
N MET A 1 -4.92 -15.17 20.93
CA MET A 1 -5.15 -14.42 19.69
C MET A 1 -3.81 -14.29 19.00
N ILE A 2 -3.55 -15.05 17.94
CA ILE A 2 -2.29 -14.93 17.19
C ILE A 2 -2.50 -13.74 16.26
N ILE A 3 -1.91 -12.59 16.61
CA ILE A 3 -1.77 -11.46 15.69
C ILE A 3 -0.75 -11.94 14.67
N ALA A 4 -1.15 -12.08 13.41
CA ALA A 4 -0.19 -12.37 12.36
C ALA A 4 0.72 -11.15 12.19
N ASP A 5 2.04 -11.36 12.25
CA ASP A 5 3.05 -10.34 11.98
C ASP A 5 3.05 -10.02 10.48
N TYR A 6 2.08 -9.22 10.04
CA TYR A 6 2.02 -8.73 8.66
C TYR A 6 3.10 -7.66 8.45
N PRO A 7 3.93 -7.76 7.39
CA PRO A 7 4.90 -6.72 7.04
C PRO A 7 4.28 -5.32 6.91
N ALA A 8 3.01 -5.22 6.48
CA ALA A 8 2.31 -3.93 6.42
C ALA A 8 2.08 -3.26 7.79
N CYS A 9 2.19 -4.00 8.90
CA CYS A 9 2.03 -3.47 10.25
C CYS A 9 3.27 -2.78 10.80
N ASP A 10 4.46 -3.04 10.25
CA ASP A 10 5.68 -2.31 10.59
C ASP A 10 5.76 -1.01 9.75
N LEU A 11 5.07 0.03 10.22
CA LEU A 11 5.02 1.32 9.50
C LEU A 11 6.41 1.93 9.28
N LYS A 12 7.36 1.70 10.21
CA LYS A 12 8.73 2.24 10.09
C LYS A 12 9.45 1.60 8.91
N THR A 13 9.40 0.27 8.81
CA THR A 13 9.97 -0.45 7.66
C THR A 13 9.22 -0.11 6.38
N GLN A 14 7.89 -0.02 6.43
CA GLN A 14 7.06 0.33 5.28
C GLN A 14 7.41 1.72 4.70
N HIS A 15 7.59 2.74 5.54
CA HIS A 15 7.97 4.09 5.09
C HIS A 15 9.40 4.16 4.53
N ALA A 16 10.27 3.22 4.91
CA ALA A 16 11.65 3.13 4.43
C ALA A 16 11.81 2.40 3.09
N LEU A 17 10.76 1.73 2.58
CA LEU A 17 10.82 1.02 1.30
C LEU A 17 11.20 1.98 0.17
N ALA A 18 12.04 1.54 -0.76
CA ALA A 18 12.35 2.35 -1.95
C ALA A 18 11.39 2.02 -3.11
N GLY A 19 11.00 0.75 -3.24
CA GLY A 19 10.37 0.23 -4.46
C GLY A 19 11.37 0.06 -5.61
N VAL A 20 10.98 -0.70 -6.63
CA VAL A 20 11.81 -0.96 -7.81
C VAL A 20 11.41 0.00 -8.94
N VAL A 21 12.39 0.72 -9.48
CA VAL A 21 12.24 1.49 -10.72
C VAL A 21 12.70 0.67 -11.92
N GLY A 22 12.08 0.88 -13.08
CA GLY A 22 12.31 0.11 -14.30
C GLY A 22 11.55 0.68 -15.49
N ALA A 23 11.31 -0.15 -16.52
CA ALA A 23 10.73 0.31 -17.79
C ALA A 23 9.35 1.00 -17.64
N GLU A 24 8.53 0.56 -16.68
CA GLU A 24 7.16 1.09 -16.48
C GLU A 24 7.01 2.09 -15.34
N ILE A 25 7.91 2.04 -14.34
CA ILE A 25 7.93 2.95 -13.18
C ILE A 25 9.27 3.65 -13.16
N THR A 26 9.27 4.95 -13.47
CA THR A 26 10.50 5.75 -13.57
C THR A 26 10.69 6.70 -12.38
N ASP A 27 9.64 6.96 -11.60
CA ASP A 27 9.69 7.81 -10.42
C ASP A 27 9.86 6.96 -9.14
N GLN A 28 10.89 7.26 -8.34
CA GLN A 28 11.18 6.50 -7.13
C GLN A 28 10.07 6.60 -6.08
N ARG A 29 9.33 7.72 -6.03
CA ARG A 29 8.24 7.88 -5.06
C ARG A 29 6.99 7.12 -5.51
N GLN A 30 6.74 7.02 -6.82
CA GLN A 30 5.74 6.12 -7.39
C GLN A 30 6.09 4.66 -7.07
N ALA A 31 7.35 4.25 -7.30
CA ALA A 31 7.84 2.92 -6.99
C ALA A 31 7.62 2.56 -5.51
N HIS A 32 7.90 3.50 -4.61
CA HIS A 32 7.63 3.34 -3.18
C HIS A 32 6.15 3.05 -2.90
N ILE A 33 5.22 3.86 -3.43
CA ILE A 33 3.79 3.66 -3.21
C ILE A 33 3.31 2.33 -3.80
N ALA A 34 3.79 1.97 -4.99
CA ALA A 34 3.45 0.70 -5.63
C ALA A 34 3.91 -0.50 -4.77
N GLU A 35 5.13 -0.48 -4.25
CA GLU A 35 5.66 -1.54 -3.40
C GLU A 35 4.86 -1.70 -2.11
N ARG A 36 4.60 -0.59 -1.40
CA ARG A 36 3.77 -0.59 -0.20
C ARG A 36 2.35 -1.12 -0.47
N ALA A 37 1.76 -0.71 -1.58
CA ALA A 37 0.44 -1.17 -1.99
C ALA A 37 0.43 -2.69 -2.26
N ASN A 38 1.44 -3.22 -2.93
CA ASN A 38 1.57 -4.65 -3.20
C ASN A 38 1.67 -5.48 -1.91
N ILE A 39 2.53 -5.05 -0.97
CA ILE A 39 2.68 -5.72 0.33
C ILE A 39 1.36 -5.72 1.09
N LEU A 40 0.70 -4.56 1.20
CA LEU A 40 -0.55 -4.45 1.95
C LEU A 40 -1.69 -5.26 1.31
N GLN A 41 -1.77 -5.32 -0.03
CA GLN A 41 -2.71 -6.20 -0.73
C GLN A 41 -2.44 -7.69 -0.47
N ALA A 42 -1.17 -8.09 -0.43
CA ALA A 42 -0.78 -9.46 -0.09
C ALA A 42 -1.20 -9.81 1.35
N ASP A 43 -0.95 -8.92 2.31
CA ASP A 43 -1.31 -9.13 3.72
C ASP A 43 -2.83 -9.17 3.94
N ILE A 44 -3.60 -8.30 3.28
CA ILE A 44 -5.07 -8.39 3.27
C ILE A 44 -5.53 -9.75 2.72
N GLY A 45 -4.89 -10.22 1.64
CA GLY A 45 -5.16 -11.53 1.04
C GLY A 45 -4.87 -12.69 2.00
N ASN A 46 -3.77 -12.60 2.75
CA ASN A 46 -3.36 -13.57 3.75
C ASN A 46 -4.31 -13.57 4.96
N ALA A 47 -4.67 -12.40 5.49
CA ALA A 47 -5.63 -12.25 6.58
C ALA A 47 -7.01 -12.82 6.24
N ARG A 48 -7.45 -12.62 4.99
CA ARG A 48 -8.67 -13.25 4.46
C ARG A 48 -8.57 -14.77 4.44
N LYS A 49 -7.48 -15.33 3.89
CA LYS A 49 -7.25 -16.80 3.81
C LYS A 49 -7.18 -17.44 5.20
N ALA A 50 -6.58 -16.74 6.16
CA ALA A 50 -6.50 -17.13 7.56
C ALA A 50 -7.81 -16.90 8.34
N ARG A 51 -8.86 -16.39 7.68
CA ARG A 51 -10.20 -16.12 8.24
C ARG A 51 -10.23 -15.04 9.33
N TYR A 52 -9.21 -14.18 9.40
CA TYR A 52 -9.23 -12.97 10.23
C TYR A 52 -10.06 -11.85 9.61
N LEU A 53 -10.16 -11.82 8.28
CA LEU A 53 -11.05 -10.90 7.55
C LEU A 53 -12.15 -11.67 6.81
N SER A 54 -13.37 -11.12 6.83
CA SER A 54 -14.43 -11.57 5.92
C SER A 54 -14.07 -11.22 4.47
N GLN A 55 -14.60 -11.99 3.52
CA GLN A 55 -14.44 -11.73 2.08
C GLN A 55 -14.81 -10.28 1.71
N GLY A 56 -15.94 -9.78 2.24
CA GLY A 56 -16.43 -8.43 1.95
C GLY A 56 -15.50 -7.34 2.49
N LEU A 57 -14.99 -7.50 3.72
CA LEU A 57 -14.06 -6.55 4.32
C LEU A 57 -12.72 -6.56 3.59
N ALA A 58 -12.16 -7.74 3.30
CA ALA A 58 -10.92 -7.89 2.54
C ALA A 58 -11.03 -7.24 1.16
N ASN A 59 -12.12 -7.49 0.42
CA ASN A 59 -12.34 -6.87 -0.89
C ASN A 59 -12.43 -5.34 -0.82
N ARG A 60 -13.08 -4.81 0.23
CA ARG A 60 -13.16 -3.35 0.43
C ARG A 60 -11.78 -2.76 0.69
N MET A 61 -10.99 -3.37 1.58
CA MET A 61 -9.64 -2.89 1.89
C MET A 61 -8.73 -3.00 0.67
N TRP A 62 -8.77 -4.12 -0.03
CA TRP A 62 -7.97 -4.34 -1.24
C TRP A 62 -8.23 -3.27 -2.30
N ARG A 63 -9.50 -2.92 -2.55
CA ARG A 63 -9.88 -1.84 -3.48
C ARG A 63 -9.42 -0.46 -3.03
N GLN A 64 -9.38 -0.20 -1.71
CA GLN A 64 -8.86 1.07 -1.20
C GLN A 64 -7.36 1.19 -1.44
N VAL A 65 -6.60 0.10 -1.29
CA VAL A 65 -5.16 0.08 -1.62
C VAL A 65 -4.96 0.28 -3.13
N ASP A 66 -5.78 -0.39 -3.94
CA ASP A 66 -5.70 -0.28 -5.40
C ASP A 66 -6.01 1.14 -5.90
N ALA A 67 -6.96 1.82 -5.27
CA ALA A 67 -7.27 3.22 -5.56
C ALA A 67 -6.08 4.14 -5.27
N VAL A 68 -5.41 3.97 -4.12
CA VAL A 68 -4.21 4.76 -3.76
C VAL A 68 -3.10 4.58 -4.80
N ARG A 69 -2.83 3.34 -5.21
CA ARG A 69 -1.82 3.05 -6.25
C ARG A 69 -2.21 3.68 -7.59
N THR A 70 -3.46 3.50 -8.01
CA THR A 70 -3.95 4.03 -9.29
C THR A 70 -3.91 5.56 -9.34
N ASP A 71 -4.25 6.22 -8.23
CA ASP A 71 -4.19 7.68 -8.12
C ASP A 71 -2.74 8.17 -8.19
N ALA A 72 -1.81 7.51 -7.50
CA ALA A 72 -0.39 7.85 -7.54
C ALA A 72 0.18 7.69 -8.96
N ASP A 73 -0.17 6.60 -9.66
CA ASP A 73 0.23 6.38 -11.04
C ASP A 73 -0.38 7.42 -11.99
N ALA A 74 -1.67 7.75 -11.82
CA ALA A 74 -2.34 8.74 -12.65
C ALA A 74 -1.72 10.13 -12.46
N LEU A 75 -1.34 10.48 -11.23
CA LEU A 75 -0.68 11.74 -10.93
C LEU A 75 0.73 11.80 -11.52
N GLN A 76 1.52 10.74 -11.36
CA GLN A 76 2.83 10.63 -11.99
C GLN A 76 2.73 10.76 -13.52
N ARG A 77 1.76 10.09 -14.16
CA ARG A 77 1.56 10.22 -15.62
C ARG A 77 1.17 11.63 -16.06
N ARG A 78 0.44 12.38 -15.21
CA ARG A 78 -0.02 13.75 -15.53
C ARG A 78 1.08 14.80 -15.42
N GLN A 79 1.96 14.69 -14.43
CA GLN A 79 2.98 15.73 -14.16
C GLN A 79 4.43 15.27 -14.30
N GLY A 80 4.65 13.97 -14.54
CA GLY A 80 5.95 13.33 -14.76
C GLY A 80 6.62 12.79 -13.49
N PHE A 81 6.18 13.19 -12.30
CA PHE A 81 6.79 12.79 -11.03
C PHE A 81 5.79 12.83 -9.87
N LEU A 82 6.13 12.22 -8.74
CA LEU A 82 5.46 12.46 -7.47
C LEU A 82 6.34 13.33 -6.58
N SER A 83 5.76 14.35 -5.96
CA SER A 83 6.40 15.19 -4.96
C SER A 83 6.50 14.47 -3.61
N ALA A 84 7.31 15.03 -2.70
CA ALA A 84 7.40 14.52 -1.34
C ALA A 84 6.07 14.64 -0.57
N ALA A 85 5.30 15.71 -0.82
CA ALA A 85 4.02 15.93 -0.16
C ALA A 85 2.95 14.93 -0.63
N GLU A 86 2.90 14.64 -1.94
CA GLU A 86 1.99 13.64 -2.51
C GLU A 86 2.33 12.24 -2.00
N ARG A 87 3.62 11.87 -2.01
CA ARG A 87 4.08 10.62 -1.39
C ARG A 87 3.60 10.51 0.05
N ALA A 88 3.88 11.52 0.88
CA ALA A 88 3.47 11.49 2.28
C ALA A 88 1.94 11.43 2.46
N SER A 89 1.17 11.98 1.52
CA SER A 89 -0.29 11.88 1.51
C SER A 89 -0.76 10.46 1.24
N TYR A 90 -0.21 9.80 0.22
CA TYR A 90 -0.51 8.40 -0.07
C TYR A 90 -0.03 7.47 1.04
N ASP A 91 1.12 7.75 1.65
CA ASP A 91 1.63 6.99 2.79
C ASP A 91 0.64 6.97 3.96
N ARG A 92 0.07 8.13 4.33
CA ARG A 92 -0.96 8.21 5.38
C ARG A 92 -2.24 7.45 5.03
N GLN A 93 -2.61 7.40 3.75
CA GLN A 93 -3.77 6.62 3.31
C GLN A 93 -3.52 5.11 3.45
N LEU A 94 -2.33 4.65 3.06
CA LEU A 94 -1.90 3.26 3.25
C LEU A 94 -1.79 2.91 4.74
N ASP A 95 -1.26 3.80 5.58
CA ASP A 95 -1.18 3.60 7.04
C ASP A 95 -2.57 3.45 7.67
N SER A 96 -3.56 4.21 7.20
CA SER A 96 -4.95 4.11 7.66
C SER A 96 -5.62 2.78 7.28
N ILE A 97 -5.23 2.19 6.14
CA ILE A 97 -5.68 0.85 5.74
C ILE A 97 -4.94 -0.22 6.56
N ALA A 98 -3.62 -0.10 6.71
CA ALA A 98 -2.80 -1.00 7.52
C ALA A 98 -3.27 -1.02 8.99
N GLY A 99 -3.56 0.13 9.59
CA GLY A 99 -4.07 0.22 10.96
C GLY A 99 -5.43 -0.46 11.18
N ARG A 100 -6.20 -0.74 10.11
CA ARG A 100 -7.41 -1.58 10.18
C ARG A 100 -7.13 -3.07 10.01
N LEU A 101 -6.06 -3.42 9.32
CA LEU A 101 -5.58 -4.80 9.18
C LEU A 101 -4.91 -5.31 10.45
N CYS A 102 -4.15 -4.43 11.12
CA CYS A 102 -3.24 -4.75 12.21
C CYS A 102 -3.87 -4.70 13.61
N ARG A 103 -5.20 -4.51 13.70
CA ARG A 103 -5.96 -4.57 14.95
C ARG A 103 -6.65 -5.91 15.07
#